data_AF-A0A1F9PP51-F1
#
_entry.id   AF-A0A1F9PP51-F1
#
_cell.length_a   1.000
_cell.length_b   1.000
_cell.length_c   1.000
_cell.angle_alpha   90.00
_cell.angle_beta   90.00
_cell.angle_gamma   90.00
#
_symmetry.space_group_name_H-M   'P 1'
#
loop_
_entity.id
_entity.type
_entity.pdbx_description
1 polymer ?
#
loop_
_entity_poly.entity_id
_entity_poly.type
_entity_poly.pdbx_seq_one_letter_code
_entity_poly.pdbx_strand_id
1 'polypeptide(L)'
;MTNHHDAHHPHDHSHSHSHDHDHDHGHTHELSFEQKLEKLFAHWIDHNDSHKETFMTWAKRAKEANLDTVAEDIQKAGQVSGEITRLLKEGLKKLKG
;
A
#
# COMPACT_ATOMS: atom_id res chain seq x y z
N MET A 1 7.67 -33.79 44.99
CA MET A 1 7.91 -35.00 44.18
C MET A 1 8.02 -34.56 42.73
N THR A 2 9.01 -35.11 42.04
CA THR A 2 9.62 -34.66 40.78
C THR A 2 8.65 -34.44 39.62
N ASN A 3 8.67 -33.25 39.02
CA ASN A 3 8.13 -33.01 37.68
C ASN A 3 9.27 -33.26 36.68
N HIS A 4 9.12 -34.27 35.84
CA HIS A 4 10.15 -34.76 34.91
C HIS A 4 9.61 -34.71 33.46
N HIS A 5 10.53 -34.54 32.51
CA HIS A 5 10.41 -34.42 31.04
C HIS A 5 10.09 -33.00 30.57
N ASP A 6 11.01 -32.21 30.00
CA ASP A 6 12.13 -32.46 29.08
C ASP A 6 11.69 -33.02 27.72
N ALA A 7 11.59 -32.12 26.73
CA ALA A 7 11.99 -32.35 25.34
C ALA A 7 11.81 -31.03 24.57
N HIS A 8 12.80 -30.14 24.69
CA HIS A 8 13.00 -29.09 23.70
C HIS A 8 13.37 -29.76 22.36
N HIS A 9 12.57 -29.55 21.32
CA HIS A 9 12.93 -29.89 19.94
C HIS A 9 13.16 -28.60 19.15
N PRO A 10 14.42 -28.16 18.96
CA PRO A 10 14.75 -27.15 17.97
C PRO A 10 14.79 -27.83 16.59
N HIS A 11 13.81 -27.54 15.74
CA HIS A 11 13.91 -27.89 14.33
C HIS A 11 14.73 -26.82 13.61
N ASP A 12 16.03 -27.08 13.44
CA ASP A 12 16.85 -26.43 12.42
C ASP A 12 16.45 -27.00 11.06
N HIS A 13 15.89 -26.13 10.21
CA HIS A 13 15.71 -26.41 8.80
C HIS A 13 16.47 -25.37 7.98
N SER A 14 17.78 -25.52 7.96
CA SER A 14 18.66 -24.91 6.96
C SER A 14 18.42 -25.53 5.57
N HIS A 15 17.44 -25.02 4.84
CA HIS A 15 17.27 -25.32 3.41
C HIS A 15 17.98 -24.26 2.56
N SER A 16 19.25 -24.50 2.26
CA SER A 16 19.99 -23.77 1.23
C SER A 16 19.59 -24.27 -0.15
N HIS A 17 18.70 -23.54 -0.81
CA HIS A 17 18.43 -23.73 -2.25
C HIS A 17 19.12 -22.62 -3.03
N SER A 18 20.37 -22.88 -3.42
CA SER A 18 21.08 -22.14 -4.44
C SER A 18 20.51 -22.50 -5.80
N HIS A 19 19.58 -21.68 -6.30
CA HIS A 19 19.18 -21.69 -7.69
C HIS A 19 19.94 -20.58 -8.41
N ASP A 20 21.05 -20.97 -9.05
CA ASP A 20 21.67 -20.18 -10.12
C ASP A 20 20.69 -20.15 -11.30
N HIS A 21 19.87 -19.10 -11.34
CA HIS A 21 19.15 -18.71 -12.54
C HIS A 21 19.92 -17.60 -13.22
N ASP A 22 20.81 -18.03 -14.13
CA ASP A 22 21.38 -17.19 -15.17
C ASP A 22 20.23 -16.76 -16.09
N HIS A 23 19.63 -15.61 -15.80
CA HIS A 23 18.68 -14.96 -16.68
C HIS A 23 19.42 -13.91 -17.48
N ASP A 24 19.76 -14.30 -18.70
CA ASP A 24 19.99 -13.44 -19.86
C ASP A 24 18.92 -12.34 -19.91
N HIS A 25 19.26 -11.14 -19.43
CA HIS A 25 18.42 -9.95 -19.51
C HIS A 25 18.57 -9.31 -20.89
N GLY A 26 18.16 -10.05 -21.91
CA GLY A 26 17.85 -9.53 -23.23
C GLY A 26 16.69 -8.53 -23.13
N HIS A 27 17.04 -7.24 -23.25
CA HIS A 27 16.15 -6.09 -23.46
C HIS A 27 15.15 -5.78 -22.34
N THR A 28 15.65 -5.15 -21.27
CA THR A 28 14.80 -4.23 -20.50
C THR A 28 14.37 -3.08 -21.42
N HIS A 29 13.16 -3.18 -21.97
CA HIS A 29 12.54 -2.04 -22.63
C HIS A 29 12.27 -1.00 -21.54
N GLU A 30 13.24 -0.11 -21.30
CA GLU A 30 13.07 0.97 -20.33
C GLU A 30 11.87 1.81 -20.74
N LEU A 31 10.94 1.97 -19.79
CA LEU A 31 9.78 2.83 -19.98
C LEU A 31 10.25 4.27 -20.21
N SER A 32 9.62 4.98 -21.15
CA SER A 32 9.80 6.42 -21.27
C SER A 32 9.40 7.11 -19.96
N PHE A 33 9.86 8.35 -19.78
CA PHE A 33 9.51 9.12 -18.59
C PHE A 33 7.99 9.28 -18.45
N GLU A 34 7.29 9.52 -19.55
CA GLU A 34 5.84 9.64 -19.64
C GLU A 34 5.15 8.32 -19.27
N GLN A 35 5.64 7.18 -19.76
CA GLN A 35 5.10 5.86 -19.40
C GLN A 35 5.32 5.54 -17.91
N LYS A 36 6.44 5.97 -17.33
CA LYS A 36 6.69 5.86 -15.89
C LYS A 36 5.70 6.72 -15.10
N LEU A 37 5.49 7.97 -15.50
CA LEU A 37 4.53 8.87 -14.86
C LEU A 37 3.09 8.35 -14.96
N GLU A 38 2.69 7.81 -16.10
CA GLU A 38 1.36 7.21 -16.27
C GLU A 38 1.12 6.09 -15.25
N LYS A 39 2.08 5.17 -15.10
CA LYS A 39 1.98 4.07 -14.13
C LYS A 39 1.94 4.57 -12.69
N LEU A 40 2.77 5.57 -12.36
CA LEU A 40 2.79 6.17 -11.02
C LEU A 40 1.46 6.86 -10.69
N PHE A 41 0.93 7.67 -11.61
CA PHE A 41 -0.35 8.34 -11.40
C PHE A 41 -1.49 7.35 -11.23
N ALA A 42 -1.55 6.30 -12.06
CA ALA A 42 -2.56 5.24 -11.91
C ALA A 42 -2.47 4.56 -10.53
N HIS A 43 -1.25 4.22 -10.08
CA HIS A 43 -1.03 3.60 -8.78
C HIS A 43 -1.43 4.51 -7.61
N TRP A 44 -1.03 5.78 -7.62
CA TRP A 44 -1.36 6.72 -6.54
C TRP A 44 -2.85 7.05 -6.49
N ILE A 45 -3.52 7.15 -7.65
CA ILE A 45 -4.96 7.36 -7.73
C ILE A 45 -5.71 6.21 -7.03
N ASP A 46 -5.38 4.97 -7.39
CA ASP A 46 -5.99 3.77 -6.81
C ASP A 46 -5.77 3.70 -5.29
N HIS A 47 -4.52 3.95 -4.86
CA HIS A 47 -4.17 3.94 -3.44
C HIS A 47 -4.88 5.03 -2.64
N ASN A 48 -5.00 6.25 -3.20
CA ASN A 48 -5.69 7.35 -2.53
C ASN A 48 -7.20 7.13 -2.43
N ASP A 49 -7.82 6.54 -3.45
CA ASP A 49 -9.23 6.16 -3.43
C ASP A 49 -9.47 5.10 -2.33
N SER A 50 -8.60 4.08 -2.20
CA SER A 50 -8.63 3.11 -1.10
C SER A 50 -8.45 3.73 0.30
N HIS A 51 -7.50 4.66 0.46
CA HIS A 51 -7.30 5.38 1.72
C HIS A 51 -8.50 6.24 2.08
N LYS A 52 -9.09 6.93 1.11
CA LYS A 52 -10.27 7.77 1.34
C LYS A 52 -11.44 6.93 1.90
N GLU A 53 -11.72 5.78 1.32
CA GLU A 53 -12.78 4.87 1.81
C GLU A 53 -12.50 4.40 3.25
N THR A 54 -11.25 4.03 3.52
CA THR A 54 -10.81 3.60 4.85
C THR A 54 -10.93 4.74 5.87
N PHE A 55 -10.50 5.96 5.53
CA PHE A 55 -10.66 7.13 6.39
C PHE A 55 -12.12 7.43 6.67
N MET A 56 -13.00 7.43 5.67
CA MET A 56 -14.44 7.67 5.89
C MET A 56 -15.06 6.61 6.83
N THR A 57 -14.64 5.35 6.70
CA THR A 57 -15.06 4.26 7.58
C THR A 57 -14.62 4.52 9.03
N TRP A 58 -13.37 4.93 9.24
CA TRP A 58 -12.83 5.20 10.57
C TRP A 58 -13.33 6.50 11.19
N ALA A 59 -13.61 7.53 10.38
CA ALA A 59 -14.28 8.74 10.84
C ALA A 59 -15.66 8.41 11.42
N LYS A 60 -16.42 7.55 10.72
CA LYS A 60 -17.71 7.06 11.22
C LYS A 60 -17.55 6.31 12.55
N ARG A 61 -16.59 5.39 12.65
CA ARG A 61 -16.32 4.64 13.89
C ARG A 61 -15.89 5.54 15.04
N ALA A 62 -15.05 6.54 14.78
CA ALA A 62 -14.64 7.51 15.78
C ALA A 62 -15.83 8.33 16.31
N LYS A 63 -16.76 8.68 15.41
CA LYS A 63 -18.00 9.35 15.78
C LYS A 63 -18.91 8.47 16.64
N GLU A 64 -19.05 7.19 16.29
CA GLU A 64 -19.79 6.20 17.09
C GLU A 64 -19.16 5.99 18.48
N ALA A 65 -17.86 6.25 18.63
CA ALA A 65 -17.13 6.22 19.89
C ALA A 65 -17.12 7.55 20.67
N ASN A 66 -17.92 8.55 20.26
CA ASN A 66 -17.96 9.90 20.84
C ASN A 66 -16.61 10.65 20.80
N LEU A 67 -15.77 10.35 19.80
CA LEU A 67 -14.50 11.06 19.54
C LEU A 67 -14.69 12.06 18.41
N ASP A 68 -15.59 13.04 18.59
CA ASP A 68 -16.05 13.91 17.50
C ASP A 68 -14.92 14.70 16.82
N THR A 69 -14.00 15.28 17.58
CA THR A 69 -12.87 16.04 17.01
C THR A 69 -11.93 15.16 16.20
N VAL A 70 -11.70 13.93 16.65
CA VAL A 70 -10.89 12.94 15.92
C VAL A 70 -11.61 12.50 14.65
N ALA A 71 -12.93 12.27 14.73
CA ALA A 71 -13.75 11.93 13.58
C ALA A 71 -13.71 13.03 12.50
N GLU A 72 -13.79 14.29 12.91
CA GLU A 72 -13.66 15.45 12.01
C GLU A 72 -12.31 15.48 11.31
N ASP A 73 -11.22 15.26 12.03
CA ASP A 73 -9.88 15.29 11.44
C ASP A 73 -9.63 14.13 10.47
N ILE A 74 -10.12 12.92 10.79
CA ILE A 74 -10.08 11.78 9.86
C ILE A 74 -10.92 12.08 8.61
N GLN A 75 -12.10 12.69 8.77
CA GLN A 75 -12.94 13.07 7.64
C GLN A 75 -12.23 14.10 6.74
N LYS A 76 -11.59 15.12 7.32
CA LYS A 76 -10.79 16.09 6.56
C LYS A 76 -9.65 15.41 5.80
N ALA A 77 -8.96 14.44 6.42
CA ALA A 77 -7.91 13.68 5.74
C ALA A 77 -8.44 12.94 4.49
N GLY A 78 -9.62 12.32 4.58
CA GLY A 78 -10.24 11.68 3.42
C GLY A 78 -10.72 12.67 2.34
N GLN A 79 -11.14 13.87 2.72
CA GLN A 79 -11.47 14.94 1.76
C GLN A 79 -10.23 15.40 1.00
N VAL A 80 -9.14 15.69 1.72
CA VAL A 80 -7.84 16.09 1.12
C VAL A 80 -7.29 14.98 0.24
N SER A 81 -7.38 13.71 0.64
CA SER A 81 -7.01 12.58 -0.21
C SER A 81 -7.77 12.60 -1.54
N GLY A 82 -9.08 12.87 -1.49
CA GLY A 82 -9.91 13.03 -2.69
C GLY A 82 -9.47 14.20 -3.59
N GLU A 83 -9.04 15.32 -3.01
CA GLU A 83 -8.50 16.45 -3.78
C GLU A 83 -7.17 16.09 -4.46
N ILE A 84 -6.28 15.39 -3.76
CA ILE A 84 -5.03 14.87 -4.34
C ILE A 84 -5.36 13.94 -5.51
N THR A 85 -6.28 12.99 -5.35
CA THR A 85 -6.73 12.10 -6.43
C THR A 85 -7.24 12.89 -7.64
N ARG A 86 -8.04 13.95 -7.42
CA ARG A 86 -8.55 14.79 -8.51
C ARG A 86 -7.39 15.45 -9.29
N LEU A 87 -6.43 16.04 -8.59
CA LEU A 87 -5.26 16.68 -9.20
C LEU A 87 -4.41 15.67 -9.99
N LEU A 88 -4.23 14.46 -9.47
CA LEU A 88 -3.53 13.38 -10.17
C LEU A 88 -4.28 12.93 -11.43
N LYS A 89 -5.62 12.80 -11.37
CA LYS A 89 -6.47 12.49 -12.54
C LYS A 89 -6.34 13.57 -13.62
N GLU A 90 -6.30 14.85 -13.23
CA GLU A 90 -6.07 15.97 -14.15
C GLU A 90 -4.66 15.95 -14.76
N GLY A 91 -3.64 15.68 -13.95
CA GLY A 91 -2.26 15.48 -14.43
C GLY A 91 -2.16 14.34 -15.44
N LEU A 92 -2.79 13.20 -15.15
CA LEU A 92 -2.85 12.04 -16.03
C LEU A 92 -3.54 12.36 -17.36
N LYS A 93 -4.63 13.12 -17.32
CA LYS A 93 -5.34 13.56 -18.52
C LYS A 93 -4.45 14.45 -19.40
N LYS A 94 -3.69 15.39 -18.80
CA LYS A 94 -2.75 16.26 -19.52
C LYS A 94 -1.54 15.52 -20.07
N LEU A 95 -1.13 14.43 -19.43
CA LEU A 95 -0.04 13.57 -19.92
C LEU A 95 -0.45 12.76 -21.16
N LYS A 96 -1.73 12.42 -21.29
CA LYS A 96 -2.29 11.58 -22.36
C LYS A 96 -2.86 12.36 -23.55
N GLY A 97 -3.14 13.65 -23.39
CA GLY A 97 -3.75 14.51 -24.39
C GLY A 97 -2.71 15.43 -25.03
#